data_AF-A0A5J6GLT7-F1
#
_entry.id   AF-A0A5J6GLT7-F1
#
_cell.length_a   1.000
_cell.length_b   1.000
_cell.length_c   1.000
_cell.angle_alpha   90.00
_cell.angle_beta   90.00
_cell.angle_gamma   90.00
#
_symmetry.space_group_name_H-M   'P 1'
#
loop_
_entity.id
_entity.type
_entity.pdbx_description
1 polymer ?
#
loop_
_entity_poly.entity_id
_entity_poly.type
_entity_poly.pdbx_seq_one_letter_code
_entity_poly.pdbx_strand_id
1 'polypeptide(L)'
;MNTETPTTHAYTWCWGTFDLSGLSVQRGGAAWNPLVCELVGSSAVMLELWDRVLRDEQQDDLTEGFGLQDRQSARLLSAFLAGVSRLGNASPAHMDSLGQGQCHSPAIEEAHKVWRQQAWEAGLPLSSTPGRIRHANPEHITAAVLPRLIGCDCAGFVDGEQCRNRAHRGLYMAAYALNRHGGNVLHADTVAEAYRATGGTAWDTVRGDLVKAVAQYVGVNPWSLPEMTQQVRPVALSGLSRLVAQSNKLSLGNASSGFASPLDSYDVWSDRVRLQASEAVTQVRVSG
;
A
#
# COMPACT_ATOMS: atom_id res chain seq x y z
N MET A 1 -31.41 14.72 15.62
CA MET A 1 -31.01 13.34 15.25
C MET A 1 -29.54 13.38 14.94
N ASN A 2 -28.71 12.88 15.86
CA ASN A 2 -27.30 12.66 15.57
C ASN A 2 -27.24 11.42 14.68
N THR A 3 -27.08 11.62 13.38
CA THR A 3 -26.67 10.54 12.48
C THR A 3 -25.24 10.18 12.90
N GLU A 4 -25.08 9.16 13.74
CA GLU A 4 -23.80 8.47 13.85
C GLU A 4 -23.38 8.11 12.43
N THR A 5 -22.37 8.80 11.91
CA THR A 5 -21.72 8.42 10.66
C THR A 5 -21.26 6.98 10.87
N PRO A 6 -21.79 6.01 10.10
CA PRO A 6 -21.37 4.61 10.23
C PRO A 6 -19.85 4.59 10.15
N THR A 7 -19.21 4.01 11.16
CA THR A 7 -17.75 3.89 11.25
C THR A 7 -17.24 3.21 9.98
N THR A 8 -16.61 4.01 9.11
CA THR A 8 -16.25 3.65 7.75
C THR A 8 -15.09 2.66 7.72
N HIS A 9 -15.39 1.37 7.89
CA HIS A 9 -14.46 0.27 7.63
C HIS A 9 -14.32 -0.09 6.14
N ALA A 10 -14.80 0.77 5.23
CA ALA A 10 -14.75 0.54 3.79
C ALA A 10 -13.35 0.12 3.29
N TYR A 11 -12.29 0.67 3.88
CA TYR A 11 -10.92 0.35 3.49
C TYR A 11 -10.50 -1.11 3.77
N THR A 12 -11.12 -1.80 4.74
CA THR A 12 -10.84 -3.24 5.00
C THR A 12 -11.44 -4.12 3.90
N TRP A 13 -12.38 -3.60 3.12
CA TRP A 13 -13.01 -4.27 1.99
C TRP A 13 -12.29 -4.08 0.66
N CYS A 14 -11.27 -3.21 0.60
CA CYS A 14 -10.35 -3.18 -0.54
C CYS A 14 -9.62 -4.52 -0.62
N TRP A 15 -9.75 -5.24 -1.73
CA TRP A 15 -9.00 -6.48 -1.93
C TRP A 15 -7.58 -6.19 -2.41
N GLY A 16 -6.62 -7.01 -2.00
CA GLY A 16 -5.23 -6.95 -2.46
C GLY A 16 -4.89 -8.13 -3.38
N THR A 17 -4.96 -9.34 -2.83
CA THR A 17 -4.68 -10.60 -3.53
C THR A 17 -5.84 -11.54 -3.41
N PHE A 18 -6.13 -12.25 -4.49
CA PHE A 18 -7.16 -13.28 -4.54
C PHE A 18 -6.51 -14.66 -4.58
N ASP A 19 -6.99 -15.59 -3.74
CA ASP A 19 -6.48 -16.94 -3.72
C ASP A 19 -7.14 -17.80 -4.80
N LEU A 20 -6.48 -17.86 -5.96
CA LEU A 20 -6.91 -18.68 -7.08
C LEU A 20 -6.76 -20.18 -6.84
N SER A 21 -5.96 -20.59 -5.86
CA SER A 21 -5.69 -21.99 -5.54
C SER A 21 -6.69 -22.59 -4.54
N GLY A 22 -7.44 -21.74 -3.83
CA GLY A 22 -8.33 -22.14 -2.74
C GLY A 22 -7.62 -22.61 -1.47
N LEU A 23 -6.29 -22.53 -1.40
CA LEU A 23 -5.49 -22.94 -0.24
C LEU A 23 -5.81 -22.14 1.03
N SER A 24 -6.07 -20.84 0.91
CA SER A 24 -6.48 -19.96 2.00
C SER A 24 -7.80 -20.45 2.60
N VAL A 25 -8.79 -20.72 1.74
CA VAL A 25 -10.10 -21.25 2.18
C VAL A 25 -9.95 -22.63 2.83
N GLN A 26 -9.12 -23.51 2.27
CA GLN A 26 -8.82 -24.82 2.86
C GLN A 26 -8.18 -24.72 4.26
N ARG A 27 -7.48 -23.61 4.55
CA ARG A 27 -6.88 -23.30 5.85
C ARG A 27 -7.81 -22.52 6.78
N GLY A 28 -9.07 -22.30 6.38
CA GLY A 28 -10.06 -21.55 7.16
C GLY A 28 -9.96 -20.02 7.03
N GLY A 29 -9.16 -19.51 6.09
CA GLY A 29 -9.06 -18.09 5.77
C GLY A 29 -10.06 -17.64 4.69
N ALA A 30 -10.07 -16.33 4.41
CA ALA A 30 -10.86 -15.75 3.33
C ALA A 30 -10.31 -16.11 1.93
N ALA A 31 -11.15 -16.05 0.90
CA ALA A 31 -10.74 -16.27 -0.50
C ALA A 31 -9.87 -15.14 -1.07
N TRP A 32 -9.75 -14.02 -0.35
CA TRP A 32 -8.94 -12.87 -0.73
C TRP A 32 -8.33 -12.24 0.52
N ASN A 33 -7.23 -11.52 0.32
CA ASN A 33 -6.53 -10.82 1.37
C ASN A 33 -6.91 -9.33 1.34
N PRO A 34 -7.34 -8.74 2.47
CA PRO A 34 -7.53 -7.29 2.54
C PRO A 34 -6.26 -6.52 2.17
N LEU A 35 -6.41 -5.50 1.31
CA LEU A 35 -5.31 -4.66 0.87
C LEU A 35 -4.59 -4.05 2.08
N VAL A 36 -5.31 -3.61 3.11
CA VAL A 36 -4.70 -3.10 4.34
C VAL A 36 -3.73 -4.11 4.99
N CYS A 37 -4.08 -5.40 4.99
CA CYS A 37 -3.21 -6.45 5.53
C CYS A 37 -1.93 -6.59 4.69
N GLU A 38 -2.01 -6.40 3.37
CA GLU A 38 -0.83 -6.41 2.50
C GLU A 38 0.04 -5.17 2.67
N LEU A 39 -0.56 -3.98 2.78
CA LEU A 39 0.16 -2.74 3.02
C LEU A 39 0.89 -2.80 4.36
N VAL A 40 0.20 -3.23 5.41
CA VAL A 40 0.83 -3.40 6.72
C VAL A 40 1.80 -4.57 6.75
N GLY A 41 1.51 -5.64 6.01
CA GLY A 41 2.42 -6.75 5.75
C GLY A 41 3.77 -6.30 5.20
N SER A 42 3.75 -5.45 4.17
CA SER A 42 4.96 -4.89 3.58
C SER A 42 5.73 -3.99 4.57
N SER A 43 5.00 -3.23 5.40
CA SER A 43 5.61 -2.44 6.47
C SER A 43 6.31 -3.33 7.49
N ALA A 44 5.63 -4.39 7.96
CA ALA A 44 6.15 -5.35 8.91
C ALA A 44 7.41 -6.05 8.39
N VAL A 45 7.38 -6.51 7.14
CA VAL A 45 8.56 -7.10 6.50
C VAL A 45 9.71 -6.11 6.42
N MET A 46 9.45 -4.84 6.07
CA MET A 46 10.51 -3.84 6.02
C MET A 46 11.15 -3.62 7.41
N LEU A 47 10.35 -3.59 8.47
CA LEU A 47 10.86 -3.49 9.85
C LEU A 47 11.76 -4.69 10.20
N GLU A 48 11.33 -5.91 9.87
CA GLU A 48 12.10 -7.14 10.08
C GLU A 48 13.39 -7.17 9.23
N LEU A 49 13.34 -6.75 7.96
CA LEU A 49 14.51 -6.63 7.10
C LEU A 49 15.50 -5.61 7.66
N TRP A 50 15.00 -4.46 8.15
CA TRP A 50 15.83 -3.44 8.76
C TRP A 50 16.59 -4.00 9.97
N ASP A 51 15.86 -4.63 10.90
CA ASP A 51 16.41 -5.05 12.20
C ASP A 51 17.28 -6.31 12.10
N ARG A 52 17.01 -7.19 11.13
CA ARG A 52 17.62 -8.54 11.09
C ARG A 52 18.48 -8.77 9.87
N VAL A 53 18.33 -8.01 8.79
CA VAL A 53 19.01 -8.31 7.51
C VAL A 53 19.95 -7.19 7.09
N LEU A 54 19.56 -5.92 7.21
CA LEU A 54 20.42 -4.80 6.86
C LEU A 54 21.62 -4.72 7.82
N ARG A 55 22.81 -4.57 7.25
CA ARG A 55 24.02 -4.23 8.02
C ARG A 55 23.97 -2.79 8.49
N ASP A 56 24.74 -2.47 9.54
CA ASP A 56 24.85 -1.12 10.09
C ASP A 56 25.18 -0.08 9.01
N GLU A 57 26.10 -0.39 8.08
CA GLU A 57 26.46 0.55 7.02
C GLU A 57 25.29 0.81 6.06
N GLN A 58 24.47 -0.20 5.78
CA GLN A 58 23.30 -0.04 4.91
C GLN A 58 22.20 0.78 5.60
N GLN A 59 22.05 0.62 6.92
CA GLN A 59 21.13 1.43 7.71
C GLN A 59 21.61 2.90 7.75
N ASP A 60 22.91 3.13 7.92
CA ASP A 60 23.52 4.46 7.89
C ASP A 60 23.37 5.12 6.52
N ASP A 61 23.65 4.39 5.43
CA ASP A 61 23.49 4.87 4.06
C ASP A 61 22.04 5.31 3.77
N LEU A 62 21.05 4.54 4.25
CA LEU A 62 19.64 4.91 4.11
C LEU A 62 19.29 6.12 4.98
N THR A 63 19.81 6.19 6.21
CA THR A 63 19.57 7.30 7.14
C THR A 63 20.12 8.61 6.59
N GLU A 64 21.39 8.62 6.16
CA GLU A 64 22.01 9.76 5.49
C GLU A 64 21.31 10.07 4.16
N GLY A 65 20.92 9.03 3.44
CA GLY A 65 20.20 9.10 2.18
C GLY A 65 18.86 9.81 2.27
N PHE A 66 18.14 9.68 3.40
CA PHE A 66 16.93 10.44 3.69
C PHE A 66 17.21 11.83 4.28
N GLY A 67 18.45 12.11 4.69
CA GLY A 67 18.82 13.32 5.41
C GLY A 67 18.28 13.35 6.84
N LEU A 68 18.07 12.18 7.44
CA LEU A 68 17.56 12.03 8.80
C LEU A 68 18.73 11.99 9.80
N GLN A 69 18.48 12.43 11.03
CA GLN A 69 19.50 12.50 12.07
C GLN A 69 19.68 11.17 12.83
N ASP A 70 18.70 10.27 12.75
CA ASP A 70 18.69 9.04 13.51
C ASP A 70 18.13 7.85 12.71
N ARG A 71 18.67 6.66 13.00
CA ARG A 71 18.29 5.40 12.34
C ARG A 71 16.84 5.01 12.60
N GLN A 72 16.28 5.40 13.76
CA GLN A 72 14.91 5.04 14.10
C GLN A 72 13.92 5.75 13.17
N SER A 73 14.11 7.05 12.93
CA SER A 73 13.32 7.81 11.95
C SER A 73 13.43 7.21 10.55
N ALA A 74 14.63 6.81 10.12
CA ALA A 74 14.85 6.20 8.81
C ALA A 74 14.18 4.82 8.68
N ARG A 75 14.24 4.01 9.75
CA ARG A 75 13.55 2.73 9.87
C ARG A 75 12.04 2.88 9.74
N LEU A 76 11.44 3.81 10.49
CA LEU A 76 10.01 4.08 10.45
C LEU A 76 9.57 4.63 9.10
N LEU A 77 10.33 5.58 8.52
CA LEU A 77 10.05 6.10 7.19
C LEU A 77 10.10 4.99 6.12
N SER A 78 11.13 4.15 6.15
CA SER A 78 11.28 3.04 5.21
C SER A 78 10.10 2.07 5.29
N ALA A 79 9.68 1.71 6.50
CA ALA A 79 8.55 0.82 6.73
C ALA A 79 7.23 1.43 6.24
N PHE A 80 6.98 2.70 6.57
CA PHE A 80 5.81 3.43 6.10
C PHE A 80 5.77 3.48 4.57
N LEU A 81 6.89 3.86 3.94
CA LEU A 81 7.03 3.95 2.49
C LEU A 81 6.81 2.58 1.80
N ALA A 82 7.31 1.49 2.39
CA ALA A 82 7.01 0.14 1.93
C ALA A 82 5.51 -0.16 1.97
N GLY A 83 4.85 0.16 3.10
CA GLY A 83 3.44 -0.09 3.26
C GLY A 83 2.53 0.68 2.31
N VAL A 84 2.86 1.93 1.99
CA VAL A 84 2.02 2.73 1.07
C VAL A 84 2.38 2.56 -0.41
N SER A 85 3.37 1.72 -0.74
CA SER A 85 3.83 1.52 -2.12
C SER A 85 2.78 0.99 -3.08
N ARG A 86 1.77 0.25 -2.58
CA ARG A 86 0.68 -0.34 -3.38
C ARG A 86 -0.67 0.34 -3.18
N LEU A 87 -0.67 1.58 -2.69
CA LEU A 87 -1.89 2.31 -2.36
C LEU A 87 -2.85 2.50 -3.55
N GLY A 88 -2.32 2.58 -4.78
CA GLY A 88 -3.11 2.69 -6.00
C GLY A 88 -3.95 1.47 -6.35
N ASN A 89 -3.74 0.33 -5.67
CA ASN A 89 -4.66 -0.80 -5.74
C ASN A 89 -6.03 -0.43 -5.17
N ALA A 90 -6.13 0.52 -4.24
CA ALA A 90 -7.40 1.12 -3.85
C ALA A 90 -7.85 2.13 -4.92
N SER A 91 -8.27 1.61 -6.07
CA SER A 91 -8.81 2.37 -7.20
C SER A 91 -10.03 1.67 -7.79
N PRO A 92 -10.96 2.42 -8.44
CA PRO A 92 -12.15 1.82 -9.01
C PRO A 92 -11.85 0.70 -10.00
N ALA A 93 -10.87 0.90 -10.89
CA ALA A 93 -10.51 -0.07 -11.92
C ALA A 93 -9.96 -1.37 -11.34
N HIS A 94 -9.09 -1.27 -10.33
CA HIS A 94 -8.58 -2.46 -9.65
C HIS A 94 -9.71 -3.18 -8.91
N MET A 95 -10.55 -2.47 -8.16
CA MET A 95 -11.65 -3.09 -7.45
C MET A 95 -12.64 -3.82 -8.37
N ASP A 96 -13.04 -3.21 -9.49
CA ASP A 96 -13.96 -3.82 -10.45
C ASP A 96 -13.31 -4.95 -11.27
N SER A 97 -11.98 -5.03 -11.30
CA SER A 97 -11.24 -6.11 -11.98
C SER A 97 -11.29 -7.44 -11.23
N LEU A 98 -11.84 -7.49 -10.00
CA LEU A 98 -11.95 -8.73 -9.26
C LEU A 98 -12.75 -9.77 -10.05
N GLY A 99 -12.16 -10.96 -10.24
CA GLY A 99 -12.76 -12.04 -11.03
C GLY A 99 -12.78 -11.80 -12.55
N GLN A 100 -12.26 -10.68 -13.06
CA GLN A 100 -12.12 -10.46 -14.50
C GLN A 100 -10.87 -11.21 -15.02
N GLY A 101 -11.03 -12.04 -16.04
CA GLY A 101 -9.92 -12.69 -16.76
C GLY A 101 -9.20 -13.81 -16.01
N GLN A 102 -9.66 -14.19 -14.81
CA GLN A 102 -9.13 -15.31 -14.04
C GLN A 102 -10.03 -16.55 -14.18
N CYS A 103 -9.44 -17.73 -13.95
CA CYS A 103 -10.06 -19.05 -14.10
C CYS A 103 -11.56 -19.03 -13.72
N HIS A 104 -12.44 -19.34 -14.69
CA HIS A 104 -13.92 -19.33 -14.55
C HIS A 104 -14.43 -20.46 -13.64
N SER A 105 -13.96 -20.50 -12.40
CA SER A 105 -14.51 -21.39 -11.39
C SER A 105 -15.79 -20.76 -10.84
N PRO A 106 -16.90 -21.52 -10.78
CA PRO A 106 -18.14 -21.06 -10.14
C PRO A 106 -17.92 -20.57 -8.70
N ALA A 107 -16.94 -21.13 -7.99
CA ALA A 107 -16.60 -20.71 -6.63
C ALA A 107 -15.97 -19.30 -6.59
N ILE A 108 -15.14 -18.94 -7.57
CA ILE A 108 -14.53 -17.61 -7.66
C ILE A 108 -15.59 -16.57 -8.02
N GLU A 109 -16.50 -16.90 -8.94
CA GLU A 109 -17.62 -16.03 -9.29
C GLU A 109 -18.54 -15.77 -8.10
N GLU A 110 -18.85 -16.81 -7.32
CA GLU A 110 -19.67 -16.66 -6.12
C GLU A 110 -18.96 -15.83 -5.05
N ALA A 111 -17.68 -16.10 -4.78
CA ALA A 111 -16.88 -15.31 -3.85
C ALA A 111 -16.81 -13.83 -4.27
N HIS A 112 -16.68 -13.54 -5.57
CA HIS A 112 -16.73 -12.18 -6.10
C HIS A 112 -18.10 -11.52 -5.86
N LYS A 113 -19.22 -12.20 -6.14
CA LYS A 113 -20.57 -11.67 -5.87
C LYS A 113 -20.76 -11.33 -4.39
N VAL A 114 -20.38 -12.25 -3.51
CA VAL A 114 -20.47 -12.07 -2.05
C VAL A 114 -19.61 -10.89 -1.60
N TRP A 115 -18.34 -10.83 -2.04
CA TRP A 115 -17.46 -9.70 -1.73
C TRP A 115 -18.05 -8.38 -2.21
N ARG A 116 -18.55 -8.30 -3.45
CA ARG A 116 -19.05 -7.05 -4.03
C ARG A 116 -20.23 -6.51 -3.23
N GLN A 117 -21.16 -7.39 -2.87
CA GLN A 117 -22.32 -7.02 -2.05
C GLN A 117 -21.88 -6.49 -0.68
N GLN A 118 -21.02 -7.23 0.02
CA GLN A 118 -20.57 -6.84 1.36
C GLN A 118 -19.70 -5.57 1.36
N ALA A 119 -18.82 -5.42 0.36
CA ALA A 119 -18.01 -4.22 0.20
C ALA A 119 -18.87 -2.99 -0.07
N TRP A 120 -19.93 -3.14 -0.88
CA TRP A 120 -20.91 -2.08 -1.12
C TRP A 120 -21.69 -1.71 0.16
N GLU A 121 -22.15 -2.70 0.92
CA GLU A 121 -22.82 -2.49 2.22
C GLU A 121 -21.90 -1.82 3.25
N ALA A 122 -20.60 -2.12 3.20
CA ALA A 122 -19.58 -1.49 4.03
C ALA A 122 -19.18 -0.07 3.57
N GLY A 123 -19.78 0.43 2.48
CA GLY A 123 -19.57 1.79 1.98
C GLY A 123 -18.37 1.96 1.05
N LEU A 124 -17.80 0.87 0.50
CA LEU A 124 -16.77 1.00 -0.53
C LEU A 124 -17.37 1.66 -1.78
N PRO A 125 -16.74 2.70 -2.36
CA PRO A 125 -17.31 3.49 -3.46
C PRO A 125 -17.20 2.78 -4.82
N LEU A 126 -17.84 1.61 -4.90
CA LEU A 126 -17.95 0.78 -6.09
C LEU A 126 -18.91 1.41 -7.10
N SER A 127 -18.58 1.26 -8.39
CA SER A 127 -19.45 1.76 -9.46
C SER A 127 -20.66 0.84 -9.64
N SER A 128 -21.86 1.42 -9.78
CA SER A 128 -23.05 0.66 -10.19
C SER A 128 -23.02 0.26 -11.67
N THR A 129 -22.20 0.94 -12.48
CA THR A 129 -22.06 0.72 -13.92
C THR A 129 -20.58 0.52 -14.30
N PRO A 130 -20.11 -0.73 -14.48
CA PRO A 130 -18.70 -1.05 -14.72
C PRO A 130 -18.09 -0.38 -15.97
N GLY A 131 -18.89 -0.10 -17.00
CA GLY A 131 -18.42 0.37 -18.31
C GLY A 131 -17.94 1.83 -18.39
N ARG A 132 -17.88 2.58 -17.28
CA ARG A 132 -17.43 3.99 -17.27
C ARG A 132 -16.16 4.23 -16.45
N ILE A 133 -15.52 3.18 -15.96
CA ILE A 133 -14.33 3.30 -15.14
C ILE A 133 -13.12 3.63 -16.03
N ARG A 134 -12.38 4.67 -15.66
CA ARG A 134 -11.09 4.97 -16.28
C ARG A 134 -10.03 4.03 -15.71
N HIS A 135 -9.20 3.49 -16.59
CA HIS A 135 -8.12 2.58 -16.22
C HIS A 135 -6.79 3.31 -16.17
N ALA A 136 -5.99 3.00 -15.15
CA ALA A 136 -4.57 3.31 -15.08
C ALA A 136 -3.91 2.24 -14.23
N ASN A 137 -2.62 2.00 -14.45
CA ASN A 137 -1.92 1.03 -13.62
C ASN A 137 -1.84 1.54 -12.16
N PRO A 138 -2.00 0.65 -11.16
CA PRO A 138 -1.97 1.03 -9.76
C PRO A 138 -0.72 1.80 -9.33
N GLU A 139 0.44 1.49 -9.87
CA GLU A 139 1.70 2.17 -9.53
C GLU A 139 1.68 3.66 -9.91
N HIS A 140 1.06 4.01 -11.03
CA HIS A 140 0.86 5.41 -11.43
C HIS A 140 -0.18 6.10 -10.54
N ILE A 141 -1.22 5.37 -10.11
CA ILE A 141 -2.22 5.90 -9.18
C ILE A 141 -1.58 6.19 -7.82
N THR A 142 -0.76 5.28 -7.28
CA THR A 142 0.00 5.50 -6.04
C THR A 142 0.81 6.80 -6.16
N ALA A 143 1.60 6.94 -7.22
CA ALA A 143 2.44 8.13 -7.44
C ALA A 143 1.61 9.43 -7.54
N ALA A 144 0.43 9.36 -8.15
CA ALA A 144 -0.45 10.52 -8.35
C ALA A 144 -1.13 10.99 -7.06
N VAL A 145 -1.48 10.07 -6.15
CA VAL A 145 -2.30 10.40 -4.96
C VAL A 145 -1.49 10.50 -3.67
N LEU A 146 -0.39 9.74 -3.56
CA LEU A 146 0.33 9.58 -2.30
C LEU A 146 0.80 10.92 -1.72
N PRO A 147 1.48 11.84 -2.44
CA PRO A 147 1.99 13.08 -1.86
C PRO A 147 0.92 13.90 -1.12
N ARG A 148 -0.31 13.98 -1.67
CA ARG A 148 -1.42 14.70 -1.04
C ARG A 148 -1.92 14.01 0.22
N LEU A 149 -1.96 12.68 0.22
CA LEU A 149 -2.42 11.89 1.37
C LEU A 149 -1.44 11.96 2.56
N ILE A 150 -0.20 12.39 2.32
CA ILE A 150 0.86 12.50 3.34
C ILE A 150 1.30 13.94 3.60
N GLY A 151 0.46 14.92 3.26
CA GLY A 151 0.64 16.31 3.71
C GLY A 151 0.87 17.36 2.62
N CYS A 152 0.90 16.98 1.33
CA CYS A 152 0.95 17.97 0.26
C CYS A 152 -0.44 18.59 0.01
N ASP A 153 -0.58 19.89 0.23
CA ASP A 153 -1.81 20.68 0.02
C ASP A 153 -1.82 21.45 -1.32
N CYS A 154 -0.79 21.27 -2.16
CA CYS A 154 -0.66 21.92 -3.47
C CYS A 154 -1.91 21.65 -4.35
N ALA A 155 -2.83 22.62 -4.43
CA ALA A 155 -4.02 22.52 -5.27
C ALA A 155 -3.65 22.50 -6.77
N GLY A 156 -4.09 21.48 -7.50
CA GLY A 156 -4.18 21.50 -8.96
C GLY A 156 -2.89 21.26 -9.75
N PHE A 157 -1.77 20.90 -9.12
CA PHE A 157 -0.56 20.49 -9.84
C PHE A 157 -0.12 19.08 -9.42
N VAL A 158 -0.47 18.14 -10.29
CA VAL A 158 0.11 16.79 -10.32
C VAL A 158 0.83 16.68 -11.66
N ASP A 159 1.79 17.57 -11.94
CA ASP A 159 2.68 17.44 -13.10
C ASP A 159 3.76 16.38 -12.88
N GLY A 160 3.45 15.42 -12.01
CA GLY A 160 4.29 14.29 -11.69
C GLY A 160 5.49 14.59 -10.83
N GLU A 161 6.20 15.68 -11.03
CA GLU A 161 7.55 15.84 -10.44
C GLU A 161 7.71 17.05 -9.53
N GLN A 162 6.77 18.01 -9.57
CA GLN A 162 6.97 19.28 -8.88
C GLN A 162 5.72 19.73 -8.09
N CYS A 163 5.92 19.99 -6.80
CA CYS A 163 5.01 20.85 -6.04
C CYS A 163 5.66 22.22 -5.88
N ARG A 164 4.81 23.26 -5.87
CA ARG A 164 5.23 24.66 -5.69
C ARG A 164 5.99 24.86 -4.38
N ASN A 165 5.61 24.11 -3.34
CA ASN A 165 6.35 24.08 -2.09
C ASN A 165 7.55 23.14 -2.24
N ARG A 166 8.76 23.72 -2.26
CA ARG A 166 10.02 22.96 -2.33
C ARG A 166 10.17 21.97 -1.16
N ALA A 167 9.55 22.24 0.00
CA ALA A 167 9.56 21.33 1.13
C ALA A 167 8.85 19.99 0.82
N HIS A 168 7.89 19.98 -0.11
CA HIS A 168 7.15 18.77 -0.48
C HIS A 168 7.82 17.95 -1.59
N ARG A 169 8.94 18.43 -2.18
CA ARG A 169 9.61 17.73 -3.29
C ARG A 169 9.99 16.29 -2.93
N GLY A 170 10.41 16.07 -1.68
CA GLY A 170 10.70 14.76 -1.12
C GLY A 170 9.56 13.75 -1.22
N LEU A 171 8.32 14.21 -1.00
CA LEU A 171 7.12 13.37 -1.07
C LEU A 171 6.89 12.85 -2.49
N TYR A 172 7.05 13.70 -3.50
CA TYR A 172 6.91 13.31 -4.90
C TYR A 172 8.04 12.36 -5.32
N MET A 173 9.29 12.67 -4.93
CA MET A 173 10.42 11.79 -5.21
C MET A 173 10.23 10.40 -4.60
N ALA A 174 9.78 10.33 -3.35
CA ALA A 174 9.47 9.06 -2.70
C ALA A 174 8.33 8.34 -3.44
N ALA A 175 7.23 9.02 -3.75
CA ALA A 175 6.10 8.44 -4.46
C ALA A 175 6.49 7.85 -5.84
N TYR A 176 7.40 8.50 -6.57
CA TYR A 176 7.94 7.99 -7.84
C TYR A 176 8.86 6.79 -7.64
N ALA A 177 9.75 6.87 -6.65
CA ALA A 177 10.73 5.83 -6.39
C ALA A 177 10.09 4.51 -5.95
N LEU A 178 9.02 4.58 -5.16
CA LEU A 178 8.25 3.42 -4.69
C LEU A 178 7.70 2.56 -5.83
N ASN A 179 7.47 3.19 -6.98
CA ASN A 179 6.75 2.62 -8.10
C ASN A 179 7.66 2.32 -9.30
N ARG A 180 8.98 2.30 -9.09
CA ARG A 180 9.92 1.79 -10.09
C ARG A 180 9.85 0.26 -10.13
N HIS A 181 9.18 -0.26 -11.15
CA HIS A 181 9.23 -1.68 -11.50
C HIS A 181 10.34 -1.93 -12.53
N GLY A 182 11.47 -2.44 -12.06
CA GLY A 182 12.65 -2.70 -12.90
C GLY A 182 13.34 -1.41 -13.36
N GLY A 183 13.66 -1.31 -14.66
CA GLY A 183 14.35 -0.16 -15.24
C GLY A 183 13.46 1.05 -15.55
N ASN A 184 12.13 0.87 -15.56
CA ASN A 184 11.20 1.90 -16.01
C ASN A 184 10.94 2.94 -14.91
N VAL A 185 11.28 4.18 -15.19
CA VAL A 185 10.88 5.35 -14.38
C VAL A 185 9.46 5.72 -14.80
N LEU A 186 8.58 6.01 -13.83
CA LEU A 186 7.26 6.52 -14.15
C LEU A 186 7.40 7.86 -14.90
N HIS A 187 6.73 7.99 -16.04
CA HIS A 187 6.71 9.24 -16.77
C HIS A 187 5.67 10.19 -16.14
N ALA A 188 6.04 11.46 -15.97
CA ALA A 188 5.20 12.49 -15.37
C ALA A 188 3.80 12.56 -16.02
N ASP A 189 3.74 12.55 -17.35
CA ASP A 189 2.49 12.58 -18.11
C ASP A 189 1.57 11.38 -17.79
N THR A 190 2.14 10.18 -17.63
CA THR A 190 1.37 8.98 -17.30
C THR A 190 0.79 9.06 -15.89
N VAL A 191 1.53 9.63 -14.95
CA VAL A 191 1.04 9.87 -13.58
C VAL A 191 -0.06 10.94 -13.57
N ALA A 192 0.11 12.02 -14.33
CA ALA A 192 -0.91 13.05 -14.50
C ALA A 192 -2.19 12.51 -15.15
N GLU A 193 -2.07 11.59 -16.12
CA GLU A 193 -3.21 10.89 -16.70
C GLU A 193 -3.86 9.93 -15.69
N ALA A 194 -3.05 9.16 -14.94
CA ALA A 194 -3.55 8.24 -13.92
C ALA A 194 -4.34 8.93 -12.82
N TYR A 195 -4.08 10.22 -12.53
CA TYR A 195 -4.89 11.02 -11.60
C TYR A 195 -6.38 11.01 -11.98
N ARG A 196 -6.70 10.92 -13.27
CA ARG A 196 -8.08 10.87 -13.78
C ARG A 196 -8.78 9.53 -13.53
N ALA A 197 -8.03 8.47 -13.22
CA ALA A 197 -8.50 7.13 -12.90
C ALA A 197 -8.58 6.87 -11.38
N THR A 198 -8.27 7.87 -10.55
CA THR A 198 -8.21 7.73 -9.09
C THR A 198 -9.57 7.48 -8.42
N GLY A 199 -10.68 7.78 -9.09
CA GLY A 199 -12.02 7.69 -8.53
C GLY A 199 -12.46 8.88 -7.67
N GLY A 200 -11.65 9.94 -7.58
CA GLY A 200 -12.00 11.18 -6.89
C GLY A 200 -12.03 11.08 -5.36
N THR A 201 -12.76 12.00 -4.73
CA THR A 201 -12.71 12.25 -3.27
C THR A 201 -13.15 11.05 -2.43
N ALA A 202 -14.16 10.29 -2.87
CA ALA A 202 -14.61 9.10 -2.14
C ALA A 202 -13.50 8.03 -2.05
N TRP A 203 -12.77 7.81 -3.14
CA TRP A 203 -11.61 6.91 -3.15
C TRP A 203 -10.40 7.49 -2.40
N ASP A 204 -10.26 8.82 -2.37
CA ASP A 204 -9.24 9.47 -1.54
C ASP A 204 -9.49 9.28 -0.05
N THR A 205 -10.75 9.28 0.41
CA THR A 205 -11.10 8.96 1.80
C THR A 205 -10.66 7.54 2.14
N VAL A 206 -11.00 6.56 1.30
CA VAL A 206 -10.59 5.16 1.48
C VAL A 206 -9.06 5.03 1.55
N ARG A 207 -8.34 5.67 0.61
CA ARG A 207 -6.86 5.68 0.61
C ARG A 207 -6.28 6.41 1.81
N GLY A 208 -6.90 7.48 2.27
CA GLY A 208 -6.51 8.19 3.48
C GLY A 208 -6.61 7.30 4.72
N ASP A 209 -7.66 6.48 4.82
CA ASP A 209 -7.81 5.54 5.93
C ASP A 209 -6.81 4.37 5.85
N LEU A 210 -6.47 3.90 4.65
CA LEU A 210 -5.35 2.96 4.45
C LEU A 210 -4.01 3.56 4.91
N VAL A 211 -3.72 4.81 4.54
CA VAL A 211 -2.50 5.52 4.97
C VAL A 211 -2.46 5.67 6.49
N LYS A 212 -3.58 6.01 7.13
CA LYS A 212 -3.67 6.08 8.60
C LYS A 212 -3.43 4.72 9.25
N ALA A 213 -3.99 3.64 8.71
CA ALA A 213 -3.77 2.29 9.24
C ALA A 213 -2.29 1.88 9.16
N VAL A 214 -1.61 2.17 8.05
CA VAL A 214 -0.16 1.93 7.91
C VAL A 214 0.63 2.80 8.89
N ALA A 215 0.31 4.08 9.01
CA ALA A 215 0.99 4.99 9.93
C ALA A 215 0.83 4.57 11.39
N GLN A 216 -0.39 4.19 11.78
CA GLN A 216 -0.69 3.65 13.11
C GLN A 216 0.12 2.38 13.40
N TYR A 217 0.23 1.47 12.43
CA TYR A 217 1.00 0.24 12.61
C TYR A 217 2.49 0.50 12.77
N VAL A 218 3.05 1.36 11.91
CA VAL A 218 4.47 1.70 11.95
C VAL A 218 4.79 2.53 13.20
N GLY A 219 3.84 3.30 13.72
CA GLY A 219 4.06 4.26 14.80
C GLY A 219 4.68 5.56 14.32
N VAL A 220 4.33 6.00 13.11
CA VAL A 220 4.77 7.29 12.53
C VAL A 220 3.60 8.27 12.48
N ASN A 221 3.88 9.55 12.70
CA ASN A 221 2.90 10.61 12.46
C ASN A 221 2.87 10.95 10.96
N PRO A 222 1.75 10.77 10.23
CA PRO A 222 1.70 11.14 8.81
C PRO A 222 2.08 12.59 8.54
N TRP A 223 1.82 13.50 9.49
CA TRP A 223 2.08 14.92 9.34
C TRP A 223 3.56 15.31 9.47
N SER A 224 4.42 14.42 10.00
CA SER A 224 5.88 14.65 10.02
C SER A 224 6.57 14.19 8.73
N LEU A 225 5.87 13.49 7.83
CA LEU A 225 6.44 12.96 6.59
C LEU A 225 7.01 14.03 5.64
N PRO A 226 6.40 15.23 5.48
CA PRO A 226 7.02 16.30 4.70
C PRO A 226 8.41 16.68 5.22
N GLU A 227 8.59 16.79 6.52
CA GLU A 227 9.88 17.08 7.15
C GLU A 227 10.86 15.92 6.98
N MET A 228 10.40 14.69 7.23
CA MET A 228 11.22 13.48 7.12
C MET A 228 11.71 13.19 5.69
N THR A 229 11.02 13.73 4.67
CA THR A 229 11.37 13.49 3.26
C THR A 229 12.05 14.69 2.59
N GLN A 230 12.19 15.83 3.26
CA GLN A 230 12.64 17.08 2.65
C GLN A 230 14.00 16.96 1.95
N GLN A 231 14.91 16.14 2.49
CA GLN A 231 16.30 16.04 2.05
C GLN A 231 16.63 14.69 1.37
N VAL A 232 15.62 13.96 0.91
CA VAL A 232 15.84 12.64 0.32
C VAL A 232 16.69 12.73 -0.94
N ARG A 233 17.82 12.03 -0.93
CA ARG A 233 18.75 11.91 -2.06
C ARG A 233 18.23 10.86 -3.06
N PRO A 234 18.23 11.12 -4.38
CA PRO A 234 17.75 10.17 -5.38
C PRO A 234 18.44 8.80 -5.36
N VAL A 235 19.71 8.74 -4.96
CA VAL A 235 20.47 7.47 -4.88
C VAL A 235 19.92 6.55 -3.81
N ALA A 236 19.53 7.09 -2.65
CA ALA A 236 18.97 6.34 -1.53
C ALA A 236 17.64 5.69 -1.92
N LEU A 237 16.84 6.42 -2.70
CA LEU A 237 15.57 5.93 -3.23
C LEU A 237 15.69 4.71 -4.14
N SER A 238 16.83 4.54 -4.83
CA SER A 238 17.09 3.35 -5.67
C SER A 238 17.48 2.12 -4.84
N GLY A 239 18.12 2.32 -3.68
CA GLY A 239 18.33 1.26 -2.70
C GLY A 239 17.02 0.86 -2.04
N LEU A 240 16.25 1.86 -1.58
CA LEU A 240 14.95 1.66 -0.95
C LEU A 240 13.96 0.94 -1.87
N SER A 241 13.87 1.30 -3.15
CA SER A 241 12.89 0.69 -4.06
C SER A 241 13.04 -0.84 -4.18
N ARG A 242 14.28 -1.35 -4.13
CA ARG A 242 14.56 -2.79 -4.10
C ARG A 242 14.08 -3.44 -2.81
N LEU A 243 14.31 -2.79 -1.67
CA LEU A 243 13.81 -3.27 -0.38
C LEU A 243 12.28 -3.26 -0.34
N VAL A 244 11.64 -2.21 -0.86
CA VAL A 244 10.18 -2.11 -0.97
C VAL A 244 9.61 -3.23 -1.85
N ALA A 245 10.21 -3.47 -3.02
CA ALA A 245 9.80 -4.56 -3.90
C ALA A 245 9.95 -5.93 -3.21
N GLN A 246 11.04 -6.13 -2.47
CA GLN A 246 11.26 -7.34 -1.68
C GLN A 246 10.23 -7.48 -0.56
N SER A 247 9.94 -6.41 0.18
CA SER A 247 8.93 -6.38 1.24
C SER A 247 7.55 -6.75 0.71
N ASN A 248 7.13 -6.14 -0.41
CA ASN A 248 5.88 -6.46 -1.08
C ASN A 248 5.82 -7.92 -1.52
N LYS A 249 6.93 -8.47 -2.05
CA LYS A 249 6.97 -9.87 -2.47
C LYS A 249 6.84 -10.83 -1.28
N LEU A 250 7.55 -10.55 -0.20
CA LEU A 250 7.53 -11.39 1.01
C LEU A 250 6.20 -11.29 1.76
N SER A 251 5.58 -10.11 1.80
CA SER A 251 4.27 -9.91 2.44
C SER A 251 3.12 -10.63 1.72
N LEU A 252 3.32 -10.95 0.44
CA LEU A 252 2.38 -11.74 -0.37
C LEU A 252 2.63 -13.25 -0.27
N GLY A 253 3.72 -13.69 0.37
CA GLY A 253 4.11 -15.09 0.46
C GLY A 253 3.04 -15.98 1.10
N ASN A 254 3.11 -17.29 0.82
CA ASN A 254 2.12 -18.29 1.24
C ASN A 254 1.75 -18.14 2.72
N ALA A 255 0.63 -17.47 3.01
CA ALA A 255 0.08 -17.36 4.35
C ALA A 255 -0.24 -18.78 4.83
N SER A 256 0.68 -19.35 5.61
CA SER A 256 0.54 -20.66 6.26
C SER A 256 -0.77 -20.75 7.05
N SER A 257 -1.24 -19.60 7.55
CA SER A 257 -2.47 -19.38 8.33
C SER A 257 -3.70 -18.90 7.54
N GLY A 258 -3.61 -18.79 6.20
CA GLY A 258 -4.67 -18.22 5.38
C GLY A 258 -4.82 -16.70 5.52
N PHE A 259 -5.67 -16.10 4.68
CA PHE A 259 -5.89 -14.66 4.65
C PHE A 259 -6.75 -14.16 5.83
N ALA A 260 -6.51 -12.91 6.23
CA ALA A 260 -7.27 -12.23 7.26
C ALA A 260 -8.71 -11.93 6.78
N SER A 261 -9.64 -11.82 7.71
CA SER A 261 -11.01 -11.38 7.42
C SER A 261 -11.06 -9.84 7.44
N PRO A 262 -11.83 -9.20 6.55
CA PRO A 262 -12.09 -7.75 6.65
C PRO A 262 -12.85 -7.35 7.93
N LEU A 263 -13.41 -8.33 8.65
CA LEU A 263 -14.11 -8.17 9.92
C LEU A 263 -13.19 -8.40 11.14
N ASP A 264 -11.94 -8.84 10.93
CA ASP A 264 -10.99 -8.99 12.02
C ASP A 264 -10.69 -7.62 12.65
N SER A 265 -10.51 -7.59 13.97
CA SER A 265 -10.07 -6.37 14.64
C SER A 265 -8.65 -6.00 14.22
N TYR A 266 -8.30 -4.73 14.42
CA TYR A 266 -6.95 -4.22 14.17
C TYR A 266 -5.86 -5.09 14.79
N ASP A 267 -6.02 -5.45 16.07
CA ASP A 267 -5.03 -6.24 16.82
C ASP A 267 -4.85 -7.63 16.21
N VAL A 268 -5.95 -8.28 15.82
CA VAL A 268 -5.93 -9.65 15.26
C VAL A 268 -5.15 -9.70 13.95
N TRP A 269 -5.45 -8.83 12.99
CA TRP A 269 -4.72 -8.85 11.73
C TRP A 269 -3.31 -8.27 11.85
N SER A 270 -3.07 -7.30 12.74
CA SER A 270 -1.73 -6.76 13.03
C SER A 270 -0.79 -7.84 13.58
N ASP A 271 -1.24 -8.63 14.56
CA ASP A 271 -0.44 -9.71 15.14
C ASP A 271 -0.14 -10.80 14.12
N ARG A 272 -1.13 -11.16 13.29
CA ARG A 272 -0.94 -12.10 12.20
C ARG A 272 0.12 -11.61 11.21
N VAL A 273 0.05 -10.35 10.82
CA VAL A 273 1.01 -9.73 9.89
C VAL A 273 2.43 -9.74 10.48
N ARG A 274 2.60 -9.42 11.77
CA ARG A 274 3.91 -9.47 12.44
C ARG A 274 4.52 -10.86 12.39
N LEU A 275 3.73 -11.89 12.72
CA LEU A 275 4.17 -13.27 12.69
C LEU A 275 4.61 -13.67 11.27
N GLN A 276 3.77 -13.39 10.27
CA GLN A 276 4.07 -13.71 8.86
C GLN A 276 5.33 -13.00 8.36
N ALA A 277 5.52 -11.73 8.70
CA ALA A 277 6.71 -10.98 8.33
C ALA A 277 7.99 -11.57 8.94
N SER A 278 7.96 -11.91 10.24
CA SER A 278 9.08 -12.52 10.93
C SER A 278 9.45 -13.90 10.35
N GLU A 279 8.44 -14.72 10.03
CA GLU A 279 8.63 -16.02 9.37
C GLU A 279 9.24 -15.86 7.97
N ALA A 280 8.69 -14.95 7.15
CA ALA A 280 9.16 -14.71 5.79
C ALA A 280 10.62 -14.23 5.77
N VAL A 281 11.00 -13.29 6.64
CA VAL A 281 12.38 -12.80 6.73
C VAL A 281 13.33 -13.86 7.27
N THR A 282 12.88 -14.72 8.20
CA THR A 282 13.68 -15.85 8.68
C THR A 282 14.04 -16.81 7.55
N GLN A 283 13.10 -17.11 6.64
CA GLN A 283 13.35 -17.99 5.51
C GLN A 283 14.38 -17.43 4.51
N VAL A 284 14.41 -16.10 4.32
CA VAL A 284 15.42 -15.44 3.48
C VAL A 284 16.82 -15.63 4.06
N ARG A 285 17.01 -15.51 5.38
CA ARG A 285 18.31 -15.70 6.03
C ARG A 285 18.84 -17.13 5.96
N VAL A 286 17.96 -18.13 5.90
CA VAL A 286 18.38 -19.55 5.80
C VAL A 286 18.82 -19.90 4.37
N SER A 287 18.33 -19.16 3.37
CA SER A 287 18.52 -19.49 1.96
C SER A 287 19.66 -18.72 1.27
N GLY A 288 20.25 -17.73 1.94
CA GLY A 288 21.32 -16.87 1.42
C GLY A 288 22.57 -16.96 2.27
#